data_AF-A0A821RR18-F1
#
_entry.id   AF-A0A821RR18-F1
#
_cell.length_a   1.000
_cell.length_b   1.000
_cell.length_c   1.000
_cell.angle_alpha   90.00
_cell.angle_beta   90.00
_cell.angle_gamma   90.00
#
_symmetry.space_group_name_H-M   'P 1'
#
loop_
_entity.id
_entity.type
_entity.pdbx_description
1 polymer ?
#
loop_
_entity_poly.entity_id
_entity_poly.type
_entity_poly.pdbx_seq_one_letter_code
_entity_poly.pdbx_strand_id
1 'polypeptide(L)'
;MIDEVNSFYSIYEAEQSPEGYEFVSTCYKPKSFQLYQLMEPIKENYEQTHLNRLVTHKYPWEKFLEEGIQYLLSNNIDCLPPNSDRLYIKMENSEIVEVKHPDQDKKDYHRPNIRFGMIAGGKNIINNDYLKTTLCDKCNVLCFDSEIDQVIAAVQGNRTESFMIIRGISDYHDGTLNKEWQPFSALCAAAFMKTIIYKIPKPSRQNPNSHSNSEHDDDVL
;
A
#
# COMPACT_ATOMS: atom_id res chain seq x y z
N MET A 1 -11.19 16.20 18.92
CA MET A 1 -11.68 15.08 18.10
C MET A 1 -10.92 15.17 16.79
N ILE A 2 -9.85 14.40 16.67
CA ILE A 2 -8.88 14.52 15.58
C ILE A 2 -9.57 14.08 14.28
N ASP A 3 -9.24 14.78 13.20
CA ASP A 3 -9.77 14.67 11.84
C ASP A 3 -9.25 13.37 11.14
N GLU A 4 -9.31 12.24 11.87
CA GLU A 4 -8.75 10.91 11.55
C GLU A 4 -9.53 10.16 10.47
N VAL A 5 -10.74 10.61 10.13
CA VAL A 5 -11.67 9.86 9.28
C VAL A 5 -11.14 9.64 7.85
N ASN A 6 -10.08 10.35 7.42
CA ASN A 6 -9.54 10.28 6.07
C ASN A 6 -7.98 10.33 5.98
N SER A 7 -7.24 10.08 7.06
CA SER A 7 -5.79 9.89 6.95
C SER A 7 -5.46 8.46 6.54
N PHE A 8 -4.50 8.32 5.62
CA PHE A 8 -4.03 7.01 5.14
C PHE A 8 -2.64 6.67 5.64
N TYR A 9 -1.90 7.68 6.11
CA TYR A 9 -0.62 7.52 6.78
C TYR A 9 -0.53 8.48 7.96
N SER A 10 -0.06 8.01 9.11
CA SER A 10 0.19 8.88 10.25
C SER A 10 1.49 8.49 10.94
N ILE A 11 2.30 9.47 11.31
CA ILE A 11 3.50 9.26 12.12
C ILE A 11 3.08 9.39 13.58
N TYR A 12 3.25 8.32 14.35
CA TYR A 12 2.85 8.27 15.76
C TYR A 12 4.04 8.43 16.70
N GLU A 13 3.80 9.14 17.79
CA GLU A 13 4.66 9.19 18.95
C GLU A 13 3.85 8.77 20.17
N ALA A 14 4.51 8.13 21.14
CA ALA A 14 3.87 7.71 22.38
C ALA A 14 4.35 8.61 23.52
N GLU A 15 3.40 9.18 24.24
CA GLU A 15 3.63 9.93 25.46
C GLU A 15 3.12 9.12 26.66
N GLN A 16 3.90 9.10 27.74
CA GLN A 16 3.52 8.36 28.94
C GLN A 16 2.46 9.15 29.71
N SER A 17 1.35 8.50 30.04
CA SER A 17 0.24 9.07 30.80
C SER A 17 -0.06 8.23 32.06
N PRO A 18 -0.81 8.76 33.04
CA PRO A 18 -1.21 8.01 34.23
C PRO A 18 -2.00 6.72 33.93
N GLU A 19 -2.65 6.65 32.76
CA GLU A 19 -3.44 5.50 32.29
C GLU A 19 -2.65 4.58 31.33
N GLY A 20 -1.35 4.83 31.14
CA GLY A 20 -0.47 4.05 30.27
C GLY A 20 0.22 4.93 29.23
N TYR A 21 -0.20 4.81 27.97
CA TYR A 21 0.30 5.62 26.87
C TYR A 21 -0.82 6.32 26.12
N GLU A 22 -0.61 7.60 25.86
CA GLU A 22 -1.36 8.40 24.91
C GLU A 22 -0.55 8.52 23.62
N PHE A 23 -1.22 8.46 22.48
CA PHE A 23 -0.57 8.56 21.18
C PHE A 23 -0.88 9.90 20.55
N VAL A 24 0.17 10.62 20.17
CA VAL A 24 0.09 11.85 19.40
C VAL A 24 0.52 11.53 17.98
N SER A 25 -0.17 12.08 16.98
CA SER A 25 0.12 11.75 15.59
C SER A 25 0.13 12.94 14.66
N THR A 26 1.06 12.93 13.71
CA THR A 26 1.00 13.77 12.51
C THR A 26 0.33 12.98 11.38
N CYS A 27 -0.86 13.42 10.96
CA CYS A 27 -1.66 12.75 9.94
C CYS A 27 -1.35 13.29 8.54
N TYR A 28 -1.16 12.40 7.58
CA TYR A 28 -0.92 12.71 6.17
C TYR A 28 -2.08 12.21 5.30
N LYS A 29 -2.61 13.12 4.48
CA LYS A 29 -3.71 12.85 3.55
C LYS A 29 -3.52 13.66 2.26
N PRO A 30 -3.87 13.11 1.09
CA PRO A 30 -3.85 13.87 -0.15
C PRO A 30 -4.87 15.02 -0.07
N LYS A 31 -4.62 16.09 -0.84
CA LYS A 31 -5.62 17.16 -1.04
C LYS A 31 -6.68 16.75 -2.06
N SER A 32 -6.29 15.93 -3.03
CA SER A 32 -7.13 15.38 -4.09
C SER A 32 -7.19 13.86 -3.97
N PHE A 33 -8.41 13.33 -3.90
CA PHE A 33 -8.66 11.89 -3.73
C PHE A 33 -8.88 11.17 -5.06
N GLN A 34 -8.50 11.76 -6.20
CA GLN A 34 -8.73 11.18 -7.53
C GLN A 34 -8.14 9.77 -7.69
N LEU A 35 -6.94 9.52 -7.15
CA LEU A 35 -6.34 8.18 -7.17
C LEU A 35 -7.16 7.16 -6.37
N TYR A 36 -7.78 7.59 -5.26
CA TYR A 36 -8.63 6.73 -4.43
C TYR A 36 -9.99 6.50 -5.12
N GLN A 37 -10.57 7.50 -5.76
CA GLN A 37 -11.77 7.32 -6.57
C GLN A 37 -11.58 6.30 -7.70
N LEU A 38 -10.39 6.26 -8.32
CA LEU A 38 -10.05 5.24 -9.31
C LEU A 38 -9.91 3.83 -8.71
N MET A 39 -9.54 3.72 -7.43
CA MET A 39 -9.40 2.42 -6.76
C MET A 39 -10.71 1.88 -6.17
N GLU A 40 -11.71 2.72 -5.87
CA GLU A 40 -12.96 2.29 -5.22
C GLU A 40 -13.63 1.09 -5.92
N PRO A 41 -13.82 1.07 -7.26
CA PRO A 41 -14.42 -0.09 -7.92
C PRO A 41 -13.57 -1.37 -7.81
N ILE A 42 -12.24 -1.22 -7.71
CA ILE A 42 -11.31 -2.34 -7.52
C ILE A 42 -11.46 -2.89 -6.10
N LYS A 43 -11.50 -1.98 -5.12
CA LYS A 43 -11.69 -2.30 -3.70
C LYS A 43 -13.02 -2.99 -3.46
N GLU A 44 -14.13 -2.41 -3.92
CA GLU A 44 -15.48 -2.98 -3.77
C GLU A 44 -15.57 -4.39 -4.37
N ASN A 45 -15.08 -4.57 -5.60
CA ASN A 45 -15.05 -5.88 -6.24
C ASN A 45 -14.21 -6.89 -5.43
N TYR A 46 -13.04 -6.47 -4.93
CA TYR A 46 -12.19 -7.34 -4.12
C TYR A 46 -12.87 -7.74 -2.80
N GLU A 47 -13.38 -6.78 -2.04
CA GLU A 47 -14.07 -7.00 -0.75
C GLU A 47 -15.28 -7.94 -0.88
N GLN A 48 -16.03 -7.84 -1.98
CA GLN A 48 -17.18 -8.70 -2.25
C GLN A 48 -16.80 -10.14 -2.64
N THR A 49 -15.66 -10.33 -3.30
CA THR A 49 -15.34 -11.60 -3.97
C THR A 49 -14.19 -12.39 -3.34
N HIS A 50 -13.31 -11.77 -2.54
CA HIS A 50 -12.07 -12.41 -2.14
C HIS A 50 -12.27 -13.58 -1.16
N LEU A 51 -13.30 -13.54 -0.30
CA LEU A 51 -13.57 -14.61 0.67
C LEU A 51 -14.08 -15.89 0.00
N ASN A 52 -14.84 -15.76 -1.08
CA ASN A 52 -15.42 -16.89 -1.83
C ASN A 52 -14.73 -17.11 -3.17
N ARG A 53 -13.46 -16.73 -3.23
CA ARG A 53 -12.72 -16.62 -4.48
C ARG A 53 -12.49 -18.00 -5.12
N LEU A 54 -13.08 -18.19 -6.30
CA LEU A 54 -12.79 -19.35 -7.14
C LEU A 54 -11.37 -19.27 -7.71
N VAL A 55 -10.74 -20.42 -7.95
CA VAL A 55 -9.42 -20.52 -8.60
C VAL A 55 -9.39 -19.80 -9.95
N THR A 56 -10.51 -19.82 -10.68
CA THR A 56 -10.66 -19.20 -12.00
C THR A 56 -10.79 -17.68 -11.96
N HIS A 57 -11.13 -17.09 -10.82
CA HIS A 57 -11.32 -15.64 -10.70
C HIS A 57 -9.97 -14.93 -10.58
N LYS A 58 -9.56 -14.19 -11.61
CA LYS A 58 -8.33 -13.40 -11.62
C LYS A 58 -8.60 -11.91 -11.45
N TYR A 59 -7.88 -11.28 -10.53
CA TYR A 59 -7.88 -9.82 -10.38
C TYR A 59 -6.87 -9.16 -11.33
N PRO A 60 -7.04 -7.87 -11.67
CA PRO A 60 -6.16 -7.20 -12.63
C PRO A 60 -4.66 -7.23 -12.26
N TRP A 61 -4.32 -7.11 -10.97
CA TRP A 61 -2.93 -7.12 -10.53
C TRP A 61 -2.26 -8.49 -10.69
N GLU A 62 -3.01 -9.59 -10.71
CA GLU A 62 -2.41 -10.92 -10.86
C GLU A 62 -1.78 -11.11 -12.24
N LYS A 63 -2.38 -10.54 -13.28
CA LYS A 63 -1.77 -10.50 -14.60
C LYS A 63 -0.42 -9.78 -14.56
N PHE A 64 -0.36 -8.61 -13.92
CA PHE A 64 0.87 -7.84 -13.83
C PHE A 64 1.92 -8.49 -12.92
N LEU A 65 1.48 -9.22 -11.90
CA LEU A 65 2.35 -10.03 -11.05
C LEU A 65 2.97 -11.18 -11.85
N GLU A 66 2.17 -11.93 -12.62
CA GLU A 66 2.64 -13.01 -13.50
C GLU A 66 3.66 -12.49 -14.53
N GLU A 67 3.34 -11.39 -15.22
CA GLU A 67 4.25 -10.73 -16.17
C GLU A 67 5.56 -10.29 -15.48
N GLY A 68 5.46 -9.72 -14.28
CA GLY A 68 6.60 -9.24 -13.52
C GLY A 68 7.52 -10.37 -13.04
N ILE A 69 6.95 -11.48 -12.56
CA ILE A 69 7.70 -12.68 -12.18
C ILE A 69 8.46 -13.21 -13.40
N GLN A 70 7.79 -13.38 -14.54
CA GLN A 70 8.43 -13.87 -15.76
C GLN A 70 9.60 -12.96 -16.19
N TYR A 71 9.39 -11.64 -16.17
CA TYR A 71 10.42 -10.67 -16.53
C TYR A 71 11.62 -10.74 -15.59
N LEU A 72 11.42 -10.72 -14.27
CA LEU A 72 12.50 -10.71 -13.29
C LEU A 72 13.30 -12.03 -13.32
N LEU A 73 12.61 -13.17 -13.44
CA LEU A 73 13.27 -14.47 -13.58
C LEU A 73 14.11 -14.56 -14.85
N SER A 74 13.63 -14.02 -15.99
CA SER A 74 14.44 -13.97 -17.22
C SER A 74 15.69 -13.09 -17.10
N ASN A 75 15.73 -12.20 -16.11
CA ASN A 75 16.87 -11.34 -15.79
C ASN A 75 17.66 -11.84 -14.57
N ASN A 76 17.45 -13.09 -14.14
CA ASN A 76 18.11 -13.71 -12.98
C ASN A 76 17.88 -12.98 -11.64
N ILE A 77 16.71 -12.35 -11.48
CA ILE A 77 16.28 -11.73 -10.21
C ILE A 77 15.23 -12.65 -9.58
N ASP A 78 15.58 -13.26 -8.44
CA ASP A 78 14.62 -14.05 -7.68
C ASP A 78 13.59 -13.13 -7.00
N CYS A 79 12.33 -13.38 -7.33
CA CYS A 79 11.18 -12.67 -6.82
C CYS A 79 10.02 -13.64 -6.55
N LEU A 80 10.29 -14.94 -6.49
CA LEU A 80 9.26 -15.93 -6.19
C LEU A 80 8.86 -15.85 -4.71
N PRO A 81 7.61 -16.15 -4.37
CA PRO A 81 7.21 -16.25 -2.97
C PRO A 81 8.04 -17.35 -2.30
N PRO A 82 8.62 -17.09 -1.11
CA PRO A 82 9.26 -18.12 -0.32
C PRO A 82 8.30 -19.26 0.05
N ASN A 83 8.84 -20.47 0.21
CA ASN A 83 8.06 -21.64 0.61
C ASN A 83 7.76 -21.68 2.13
N SER A 84 8.34 -20.77 2.91
CA SER A 84 8.11 -20.66 4.35
C SER A 84 7.60 -19.26 4.72
N ASP A 85 6.46 -19.22 5.39
CA ASP A 85 6.00 -18.05 6.14
C ASP A 85 6.34 -18.27 7.62
N ARG A 86 7.33 -17.54 8.13
CA ARG A 86 7.81 -17.65 9.52
C ARG A 86 7.28 -16.49 10.35
N LEU A 87 6.67 -16.81 11.48
CA LEU A 87 6.20 -15.81 12.44
C LEU A 87 7.21 -15.71 13.59
N TYR A 88 7.55 -14.49 13.97
CA TYR A 88 8.48 -14.22 15.06
C TYR A 88 7.79 -13.39 16.13
N ILE A 89 8.04 -13.72 17.40
CA ILE A 89 7.61 -12.94 18.56
C ILE A 89 8.86 -12.50 19.32
N LYS A 90 8.89 -11.22 19.70
CA LYS A 90 9.89 -10.68 20.60
C LYS A 90 9.43 -10.88 22.04
N MET A 91 10.24 -11.57 22.82
CA MET A 91 10.01 -11.83 24.24
C MET A 91 10.46 -10.63 25.09
N GLU A 92 10.05 -10.60 26.36
CA GLU A 92 10.42 -9.51 27.31
C GLU A 92 11.95 -9.37 27.48
N ASN A 93 12.69 -10.47 27.40
CA ASN A 93 14.15 -10.50 27.43
C ASN A 93 14.81 -10.03 26.12
N SER A 94 14.04 -9.50 25.15
CA SER A 94 14.46 -9.11 23.80
C SER A 94 14.91 -10.26 22.89
N GLU A 95 14.70 -11.51 23.30
CA GLU A 95 14.92 -12.67 22.43
C GLU A 95 13.81 -12.76 21.38
N ILE A 96 14.19 -13.07 20.15
CA ILE A 96 13.25 -13.28 19.05
C ILE A 96 13.07 -14.78 18.85
N VAL A 97 11.84 -15.26 19.03
CA VAL A 97 11.51 -16.69 18.94
C VAL A 97 10.58 -16.92 17.76
N GLU A 98 10.90 -17.93 16.94
CA GLU A 98 10.01 -18.39 15.88
C GLU A 98 8.83 -19.15 16.48
N VAL A 99 7.62 -18.78 16.08
CA VAL A 99 6.37 -19.39 16.53
C VAL A 99 5.57 -19.87 15.33
N LYS A 100 4.66 -20.81 15.58
CA LYS A 100 3.70 -21.21 14.57
C LYS A 100 2.66 -20.11 14.36
N HIS A 101 2.25 -19.93 13.12
CA HIS A 101 1.06 -19.15 12.81
C HIS A 101 -0.17 -19.75 13.53
N PRO A 102 -1.11 -18.92 14.04
CA PRO A 102 -2.43 -19.39 14.46
C PRO A 102 -3.07 -20.18 13.33
N ASP A 103 -3.81 -21.26 13.59
CA ASP A 103 -4.35 -22.16 12.55
C ASP A 103 -4.85 -21.39 11.31
N GLN A 104 -4.08 -21.43 10.23
CA GLN A 104 -4.43 -20.79 8.97
C GLN A 104 -4.90 -21.87 8.01
N ASP A 105 -6.11 -21.71 7.47
CA ASP A 105 -6.50 -22.40 6.25
C ASP A 105 -5.42 -22.19 5.19
N LYS A 106 -5.08 -23.26 4.45
CA LYS A 106 -4.02 -23.29 3.43
C LYS A 106 -4.01 -22.01 2.59
N LYS A 107 -3.10 -21.08 2.89
CA LYS A 107 -2.94 -19.86 2.10
C LYS A 107 -2.23 -20.20 0.80
N ASP A 108 -2.79 -19.72 -0.30
CA ASP A 108 -2.10 -19.69 -1.58
C ASP A 108 -1.09 -18.55 -1.56
N TYR A 109 0.16 -18.84 -1.17
CA TYR A 109 1.24 -17.85 -1.09
C TYR A 109 1.57 -17.20 -2.45
N HIS A 110 1.11 -17.79 -3.56
CA HIS A 110 1.26 -17.20 -4.89
C HIS A 110 0.21 -16.11 -5.19
N ARG A 111 -0.80 -15.96 -4.33
CA ARG A 111 -1.90 -14.99 -4.52
C ARG A 111 -1.92 -13.98 -3.37
N PRO A 112 -1.42 -12.75 -3.60
CA PRO A 112 -1.38 -11.74 -2.54
C PRO A 112 -2.80 -11.33 -2.12
N ASN A 113 -2.99 -11.19 -0.81
CA ASN A 113 -4.17 -10.55 -0.25
C ASN A 113 -3.95 -9.03 -0.21
N ILE A 114 -4.95 -8.27 -0.62
CA ILE A 114 -4.95 -6.81 -0.54
C ILE A 114 -5.70 -6.38 0.72
N ARG A 115 -5.19 -5.35 1.40
CA ARG A 115 -5.81 -4.72 2.56
C ARG A 115 -5.81 -3.21 2.34
N PHE A 116 -6.87 -2.54 2.76
CA PHE A 116 -7.04 -1.09 2.64
C PHE A 116 -7.23 -0.50 4.03
N GLY A 117 -6.37 0.43 4.43
CA GLY A 117 -6.48 1.09 5.74
C GLY A 117 -5.22 1.86 6.12
N MET A 118 -5.13 2.18 7.41
CA MET A 118 -4.07 3.03 7.96
C MET A 118 -2.71 2.34 7.94
N ILE A 119 -1.69 3.09 7.50
CA ILE A 119 -0.28 2.77 7.65
C ILE A 119 0.31 3.68 8.71
N ALA A 120 0.97 3.11 9.73
CA ALA A 120 1.61 3.87 10.79
C ALA A 120 3.12 4.00 10.60
N GLY A 121 3.61 5.22 10.72
CA GLY A 121 5.02 5.55 10.92
C GLY A 121 5.37 5.74 12.40
N GLY A 122 6.62 6.10 12.67
CA GLY A 122 7.12 6.33 14.04
C GLY A 122 8.02 5.21 14.55
N LYS A 123 9.33 5.39 14.39
CA LYS A 123 10.35 4.37 14.71
C LYS A 123 10.36 3.92 16.18
N ASN A 124 10.05 4.82 17.11
CA ASN A 124 9.93 4.50 18.54
C ASN A 124 8.75 3.55 18.83
N ILE A 125 7.65 3.67 18.08
CA ILE A 125 6.50 2.77 18.18
C ILE A 125 6.84 1.40 17.57
N ILE A 126 7.40 1.40 16.36
CA ILE A 126 7.67 0.17 15.60
C ILE A 126 8.61 -0.77 16.34
N ASN A 127 9.60 -0.21 17.06
CA ASN A 127 10.61 -0.97 17.80
C ASN A 127 10.13 -1.50 19.16
N ASN A 128 8.90 -1.19 19.58
CA ASN A 128 8.31 -1.57 20.85
C ASN A 128 7.00 -2.32 20.62
N ASP A 129 7.01 -3.65 20.79
CA ASP A 129 5.85 -4.50 20.49
C ASP A 129 4.62 -4.18 21.35
N TYR A 130 4.81 -3.70 22.58
CA TYR A 130 3.70 -3.27 23.44
C TYR A 130 3.04 -2.01 22.88
N LEU A 131 3.82 -0.99 22.51
CA LEU A 131 3.30 0.23 21.89
C LEU A 131 2.64 -0.06 20.54
N LYS A 132 3.27 -0.91 19.73
CA LYS A 132 2.76 -1.35 18.42
C LYS A 132 1.39 -2.02 18.56
N THR A 133 1.26 -2.99 19.46
CA THR A 133 -0.01 -3.70 19.72
C THR A 133 -1.06 -2.74 20.25
N THR A 134 -0.71 -1.91 21.23
CA THR A 134 -1.64 -0.92 21.81
C THR A 134 -2.12 0.09 20.75
N LEU A 135 -1.25 0.51 19.82
CA LEU A 135 -1.62 1.40 18.73
C LEU A 135 -2.54 0.71 17.72
N CYS A 136 -2.27 -0.54 17.35
CA CYS A 136 -3.16 -1.33 16.50
C CYS A 136 -4.58 -1.39 17.07
N ASP A 137 -4.71 -1.68 18.37
CA ASP A 137 -6.00 -1.80 19.04
C ASP A 137 -6.74 -0.46 19.13
N LYS A 138 -6.02 0.65 19.37
CA LYS A 138 -6.63 1.98 19.54
C LYS A 138 -6.93 2.69 18.22
N CYS A 139 -6.07 2.55 17.22
CA CYS A 139 -6.09 3.38 16.01
C CYS A 139 -6.38 2.58 14.71
N ASN A 140 -6.71 1.28 14.83
CA ASN A 140 -7.01 0.40 13.69
C ASN A 140 -5.90 0.43 12.62
N VAL A 141 -4.65 0.45 13.07
CA VAL A 141 -3.46 0.41 12.21
C VAL A 141 -3.32 -0.98 11.60
N LEU A 142 -3.22 -1.05 10.27
CA LEU A 142 -3.09 -2.32 9.55
C LEU A 142 -1.64 -2.77 9.35
N CYS A 143 -0.74 -1.81 9.15
CA CYS A 143 0.68 -2.10 9.01
C CYS A 143 1.54 -0.91 9.39
N PHE A 144 2.84 -1.16 9.50
CA PHE A 144 3.84 -0.19 9.88
C PHE A 144 4.87 0.01 8.76
N ASP A 145 5.41 1.21 8.65
CA ASP A 145 6.55 1.53 7.80
C ASP A 145 7.50 2.47 8.55
N SER A 146 8.79 2.13 8.62
CA SER A 146 9.78 2.89 9.38
C SER A 146 10.59 3.86 8.51
N GLU A 147 10.41 3.87 7.19
CA GLU A 147 11.31 4.54 6.25
C GLU A 147 10.60 5.63 5.44
N ILE A 148 9.29 5.52 5.22
CA ILE A 148 8.54 6.46 4.38
C ILE A 148 8.17 7.77 5.09
N ASP A 149 8.37 7.89 6.41
CA ASP A 149 8.10 9.09 7.23
C ASP A 149 8.63 10.38 6.60
N GLN A 150 9.89 10.37 6.16
CA GLN A 150 10.50 11.55 5.55
C GLN A 150 9.99 11.80 4.13
N VAL A 151 9.70 10.73 3.38
CA VAL A 151 9.16 10.82 2.02
C VAL A 151 7.77 11.43 2.05
N ILE A 152 6.89 10.99 2.95
CA ILE A 152 5.53 11.49 3.03
C ILE A 152 5.48 12.95 3.49
N ALA A 153 6.35 13.32 4.44
CA ALA A 153 6.52 14.71 4.85
C ALA A 153 6.97 15.59 3.67
N ALA A 154 7.93 15.12 2.86
CA ALA A 154 8.40 15.83 1.67
C ALA A 154 7.34 15.92 0.57
N VAL A 155 6.59 14.84 0.29
CA VAL A 155 5.50 14.81 -0.69
C VAL A 155 4.44 15.85 -0.36
N GLN A 156 4.03 15.94 0.91
CA GLN A 156 3.05 16.92 1.37
C GLN A 156 3.61 18.34 1.38
N GLY A 157 4.89 18.53 1.73
CA GLY A 157 5.59 19.81 1.70
C GLY A 157 5.76 20.39 0.29
N ASN A 158 5.98 19.53 -0.71
CA ASN A 158 6.20 19.90 -2.12
C ASN A 158 4.90 20.20 -2.89
N ARG A 159 3.78 20.41 -2.18
CA ARG A 159 2.45 20.69 -2.77
C ARG A 159 1.96 19.59 -3.73
N THR A 160 2.40 18.34 -3.57
CA THR A 160 1.80 17.23 -4.30
C THR A 160 0.38 17.05 -3.81
N GLU A 161 -0.60 17.33 -4.68
CA GLU A 161 -2.01 17.35 -4.26
C GLU A 161 -2.64 15.95 -4.23
N SER A 162 -2.14 15.01 -5.03
CA SER A 162 -2.68 13.66 -5.17
C SER A 162 -1.56 12.64 -5.03
N PHE A 163 -1.65 11.75 -4.04
CA PHE A 163 -0.71 10.66 -3.81
C PHE A 163 -1.41 9.48 -3.14
N MET A 164 -0.85 8.28 -3.32
CA MET A 164 -1.28 7.06 -2.64
C MET A 164 -0.05 6.29 -2.17
N ILE A 165 -0.17 5.63 -1.03
CA ILE A 165 0.88 4.76 -0.50
C ILE A 165 0.45 3.31 -0.69
N ILE A 166 1.32 2.51 -1.30
CA ILE A 166 1.11 1.09 -1.54
C ILE A 166 2.29 0.36 -0.90
N ARG A 167 2.02 -0.50 0.08
CA ARG A 167 3.04 -1.23 0.83
C ARG A 167 2.93 -2.73 0.56
N GLY A 168 4.05 -3.33 0.17
CA GLY A 168 4.22 -4.78 0.18
C GLY A 168 4.63 -5.22 1.59
N ILE A 169 3.94 -6.20 2.15
CA ILE A 169 4.26 -6.74 3.48
C ILE A 169 5.26 -7.89 3.30
N SER A 170 6.45 -7.75 3.91
CA SER A 170 7.51 -8.77 3.87
C SER A 170 7.74 -9.46 5.21
N ASP A 171 7.34 -8.86 6.33
CA ASP A 171 7.46 -9.46 7.64
C ASP A 171 6.35 -8.95 8.59
N TYR A 172 6.37 -9.46 9.82
CA TYR A 172 5.47 -9.07 10.90
C TYR A 172 6.16 -8.14 11.92
N HIS A 173 7.34 -7.61 11.58
CA HIS A 173 8.19 -6.84 12.47
C HIS A 173 8.53 -5.48 11.85
N ASP A 174 9.78 -5.05 11.96
CA ASP A 174 10.29 -3.75 11.54
C ASP A 174 10.96 -3.79 10.15
N GLY A 175 10.78 -4.86 9.38
CA GLY A 175 11.42 -5.08 8.09
C GLY A 175 12.79 -5.77 8.16
N THR A 176 13.32 -6.06 9.36
CA THR A 176 14.64 -6.70 9.53
C THR A 176 14.59 -8.23 9.47
N LEU A 177 13.41 -8.85 9.61
CA LEU A 177 13.20 -10.29 9.55
C LEU A 177 12.65 -10.70 8.18
N ASN A 178 12.63 -12.00 7.87
CA ASN A 178 12.03 -12.55 6.65
C ASN A 178 12.43 -11.82 5.35
N LYS A 179 13.71 -11.42 5.23
CA LYS A 179 14.20 -10.64 4.07
C LYS A 179 13.97 -11.33 2.72
N GLU A 180 13.86 -12.66 2.73
CA GLU A 180 13.45 -13.50 1.59
C GLU A 180 12.09 -13.10 0.98
N TRP A 181 11.17 -12.53 1.75
CA TRP A 181 9.88 -12.06 1.26
C TRP A 181 9.92 -10.68 0.60
N GLN A 182 10.97 -9.88 0.83
CA GLN A 182 11.05 -8.50 0.33
C GLN A 182 10.96 -8.39 -1.20
N PRO A 183 11.63 -9.25 -2.00
CA PRO A 183 11.52 -9.18 -3.46
C PRO A 183 10.10 -9.46 -3.96
N PHE A 184 9.44 -10.50 -3.43
CA PHE A 184 8.08 -10.85 -3.82
C PHE A 184 7.06 -9.80 -3.35
N SER A 185 7.21 -9.28 -2.13
CA SER A 185 6.30 -8.25 -1.59
C SER A 185 6.41 -6.93 -2.37
N ALA A 186 7.63 -6.52 -2.73
CA ALA A 186 7.87 -5.36 -3.58
C ALA A 186 7.23 -5.54 -4.96
N LEU A 187 7.34 -6.72 -5.55
CA LEU A 187 6.71 -7.04 -6.83
C LEU A 187 5.18 -7.01 -6.74
N CYS A 188 4.60 -7.53 -5.66
CA CYS A 188 3.15 -7.44 -5.41
C CYS A 188 2.67 -5.99 -5.34
N ALA A 189 3.39 -5.13 -4.62
CA ALA A 189 3.08 -3.69 -4.55
C ALA A 189 3.17 -3.02 -5.93
N ALA A 190 4.22 -3.32 -6.71
CA ALA A 190 4.39 -2.79 -8.05
C ALA A 190 3.29 -3.26 -9.03
N ALA A 191 2.88 -4.53 -8.96
CA ALA A 191 1.80 -5.08 -9.78
C ALA A 191 0.44 -4.43 -9.44
N PHE A 192 0.16 -4.20 -8.16
CA PHE A 192 -1.03 -3.46 -7.73
C PHE A 192 -0.99 -2.00 -8.19
N MET A 193 0.15 -1.32 -8.02
CA MET A 193 0.36 0.04 -8.53
C MET A 193 0.13 0.14 -10.04
N LYS A 194 0.65 -0.81 -10.83
CA LYS A 194 0.45 -0.86 -12.29
C LYS A 194 -1.05 -0.96 -12.64
N THR A 195 -1.85 -1.67 -11.84
CA THR A 195 -3.31 -1.71 -12.01
C THR A 195 -3.95 -0.34 -11.93
N ILE A 196 -3.56 0.47 -10.94
CA ILE A 196 -4.09 1.83 -10.75
C ILE A 196 -3.63 2.74 -11.89
N ILE A 197 -2.36 2.66 -12.30
CA ILE A 197 -1.82 3.47 -13.40
C ILE A 197 -2.60 3.22 -14.70
N TYR A 198 -2.96 1.97 -15.00
CA TYR A 198 -3.77 1.64 -16.18
C TYR A 198 -5.21 2.17 -16.13
N LYS A 199 -5.70 2.58 -14.96
CA LYS A 199 -7.01 3.22 -14.78
C LYS A 199 -6.95 4.75 -14.87
N ILE A 200 -5.75 5.35 -14.80
CA ILE A 200 -5.60 6.80 -14.95
C ILE A 200 -5.99 7.19 -16.39
N PRO A 201 -6.93 8.12 -16.58
CA PRO A 201 -7.31 8.60 -17.91
C PRO A 201 -6.09 9.12 -18.68
N LYS A 202 -5.97 8.75 -19.96
CA LYS A 202 -4.93 9.32 -20.82
C LYS A 202 -5.19 10.82 -20.97
N PRO A 203 -4.16 11.67 -20.91
CA PRO A 203 -4.34 13.08 -21.22
C PRO A 203 -4.89 13.20 -22.64
N SER A 204 -6.00 13.93 -22.78
CA SER A 204 -6.56 14.26 -24.09
C SER A 204 -5.51 15.09 -24.84
N ARG A 205 -5.00 14.58 -25.95
CA ARG A 205 -4.21 15.40 -26.89
C ARG A 205 -5.13 16.49 -27.41
N GLN A 206 -4.97 17.72 -26.93
CA GLN A 206 -5.52 18.87 -27.61
C GLN A 206 -4.75 19.02 -28.92
N ASN A 207 -5.41 18.80 -30.06
CA ASN A 207 -4.83 19.11 -31.37
C ASN A 207 -4.69 20.63 -31.49
N PRO A 208 -3.48 21.19 -31.67
CA PRO A 208 -3.29 22.65 -31.77
C PRO A 208 -3.90 23.29 -33.03
N ASN A 209 -4.35 22.48 -34.00
CA ASN A 209 -4.76 22.96 -35.33
C ASN A 209 -6.27 22.88 -35.56
N SER A 210 -7.09 23.31 -34.60
CA SER A 210 -8.49 23.68 -34.87
C SER A 210 -8.65 25.20 -34.86
N HIS A 211 -7.85 25.90 -35.67
CA HIS A 211 -8.26 27.20 -36.18
C HIS A 211 -9.07 26.95 -37.44
N SER A 212 -10.36 27.21 -37.35
CA SER A 212 -11.30 27.25 -38.47
C SER A 212 -10.79 28.21 -39.54
N ASN A 213 -10.43 27.70 -40.71
CA ASN A 213 -10.42 28.51 -41.92
C ASN A 213 -11.87 28.92 -42.20
N SER A 214 -12.20 30.20 -41.96
CA SER A 214 -13.32 30.85 -42.60
C SER A 214 -12.92 31.10 -44.05
N GLU A 215 -13.27 30.19 -44.94
CA GLU A 215 -13.22 30.42 -46.38
C GLU A 215 -14.21 31.52 -46.77
N HIS A 216 -13.72 32.43 -47.62
CA HIS A 216 -14.45 33.49 -48.27
C HIS A 216 -15.50 32.90 -49.24
N ASP A 217 -16.75 33.31 -49.10
CA ASP A 217 -17.68 33.34 -50.23
C ASP A 217 -17.47 34.66 -50.96
N ASP A 218 -16.83 34.57 -52.13
CA ASP A 218 -16.78 35.64 -53.13
C ASP A 218 -18.16 35.77 -53.80
N ASP A 219 -18.86 36.85 -53.47
CA ASP A 219 -19.93 37.40 -54.30
C ASP A 219 -19.30 38.26 -55.41
N VAL A 220 -19.70 38.01 -56.68
CA VAL A 220 -20.07 38.97 -57.74
C VAL A 220 -19.72 38.45 -59.15
N LEU A 221 -20.81 38.10 -59.87
CA LEU A 221 -21.09 38.10 -61.32
C LEU A 221 -20.15 37.38 -62.30
#